data_AF-A0A2G1ZYV6-F1
#
_entry.id   AF-A0A2G1ZYV6-F1
#
_cell.length_a   1.000
_cell.length_b   1.000
_cell.length_c   1.000
_cell.angle_alpha   90.00
_cell.angle_beta   90.00
_cell.angle_gamma   90.00
#
_symmetry.space_group_name_H-M   'P 1'
#
loop_
_entity.id
_entity.type
_entity.pdbx_description
1 polymer ?
#
loop_
_entity_poly.entity_id
_entity_poly.type
_entity_poly.pdbx_seq_one_letter_code
_entity_poly.pdbx_strand_id
1 'polypeptide(L)'
;TGLPFVTAPNKFEALAAHDAMVFMSGAIKTTAMAAYKIASDIRLLGSGPRSGLGELILPENEPGSSIMPGKVNPTQAEAMTQVCAHILGNDAAISFAGSQGHFELNVYNPMMAYNLLQSMQLLGDVADSFTERMLMGIEANAPRIDKLMKESLMLVTALAPTIGYDNATKVAKTAHKNGTTLREEAIALGFVDGETFDAVVRPEDMIGPK
;
A
#
# COMPACT_ATOMS: atom_id res chain seq x y z
N THR A 1 -23.94 -9.20 -27.61
CA THR A 1 -22.96 -8.97 -26.54
C THR A 1 -21.69 -8.28 -27.03
N GLY A 2 -21.25 -8.47 -28.28
CA GLY A 2 -20.00 -7.85 -28.78
C GLY A 2 -18.72 -8.50 -28.23
N LEU A 3 -18.87 -9.55 -27.42
CA LEU A 3 -17.78 -10.34 -26.85
C LEU A 3 -17.68 -11.69 -27.59
N PRO A 4 -16.46 -12.28 -27.72
CA PRO A 4 -16.20 -13.48 -28.52
C PRO A 4 -16.62 -14.77 -27.79
N PHE A 5 -17.90 -14.90 -27.46
CA PHE A 5 -18.41 -16.12 -26.83
C PHE A 5 -18.28 -17.32 -27.76
N VAL A 6 -17.83 -18.44 -27.19
CA VAL A 6 -17.72 -19.73 -27.86
C VAL A 6 -18.36 -20.82 -27.00
N THR A 7 -18.70 -21.94 -27.62
CA THR A 7 -19.23 -23.09 -26.88
C THR A 7 -18.13 -23.76 -26.06
N ALA A 8 -18.43 -24.19 -24.82
CA ALA A 8 -17.46 -24.92 -24.00
C ALA A 8 -17.04 -26.22 -24.70
N PRO A 9 -15.73 -26.53 -24.83
CA PRO A 9 -15.29 -27.76 -25.50
C PRO A 9 -15.72 -29.02 -24.75
N ASN A 10 -15.88 -28.94 -23.43
CA ASN A 10 -16.41 -30.01 -22.59
C ASN A 10 -17.67 -29.53 -21.86
N LYS A 11 -18.81 -30.17 -22.10
CA LYS A 11 -20.09 -29.82 -21.47
C LYS A 11 -20.26 -30.42 -20.08
N PHE A 12 -19.59 -31.53 -19.79
CA PHE A 12 -19.65 -32.17 -18.48
C PHE A 12 -18.91 -31.32 -17.46
N GLU A 13 -17.71 -30.85 -17.80
CA GLU A 13 -16.95 -29.92 -16.93
C GLU A 13 -17.71 -28.63 -16.67
N ALA A 14 -18.26 -27.99 -17.71
CA ALA A 14 -19.00 -26.73 -17.57
C ALA A 14 -20.28 -26.81 -16.70
N LEU A 15 -20.82 -28.02 -16.49
CA LEU A 15 -21.98 -28.27 -15.61
C LEU A 15 -21.55 -28.75 -14.22
N ALA A 16 -20.58 -29.65 -14.15
CA ALA A 16 -20.12 -30.30 -12.91
C ALA A 16 -19.21 -29.40 -12.07
N ALA A 17 -18.49 -28.47 -12.69
CA ALA A 17 -17.48 -27.63 -12.06
C ALA A 17 -17.58 -26.17 -12.52
N HIS A 18 -16.97 -25.27 -11.74
CA HIS A 18 -16.96 -23.82 -11.99
C HIS A 18 -15.55 -23.24 -11.83
N ASP A 19 -14.55 -23.93 -12.36
CA ASP A 19 -13.13 -23.58 -12.22
C ASP A 19 -12.82 -22.19 -12.77
N ALA A 20 -13.45 -21.80 -13.88
CA ALA A 20 -13.31 -20.45 -14.45
C ALA A 20 -13.82 -19.36 -13.49
N MET A 21 -14.91 -19.61 -12.74
CA MET A 21 -15.41 -18.66 -11.73
C MET A 21 -14.51 -18.60 -10.51
N VAL A 22 -14.00 -19.74 -10.04
CA VAL A 22 -13.04 -19.81 -8.93
C VAL A 22 -11.76 -19.06 -9.29
N PHE A 23 -11.24 -19.26 -10.50
CA PHE A 23 -10.07 -18.53 -10.99
C PHE A 23 -10.30 -17.03 -11.06
N MET A 24 -11.45 -16.60 -11.61
CA MET A 24 -11.82 -15.18 -11.67
C MET A 24 -11.91 -14.56 -10.27
N SER A 25 -12.52 -15.27 -9.32
CA SER A 25 -12.56 -14.84 -7.91
C SER A 25 -11.16 -14.63 -7.35
N GLY A 26 -10.25 -15.58 -7.58
CA GLY A 26 -8.85 -15.48 -7.15
C GLY A 26 -8.12 -14.26 -7.74
N ALA A 27 -8.37 -13.92 -9.00
CA ALA A 27 -7.83 -12.74 -9.66
C ALA A 27 -8.38 -11.43 -9.05
N ILE A 28 -9.69 -11.37 -8.78
CA ILE A 28 -10.32 -10.22 -8.12
C ILE A 28 -9.78 -10.04 -6.71
N LYS A 29 -9.68 -11.12 -5.93
CA LYS A 29 -9.10 -11.08 -4.58
C LYS A 29 -7.65 -10.65 -4.58
N THR A 30 -6.85 -11.08 -5.56
CA THR A 30 -5.45 -10.62 -5.70
C THR A 30 -5.40 -9.12 -5.94
N THR A 31 -6.26 -8.60 -6.81
CA THR A 31 -6.38 -7.16 -7.08
C THR A 31 -6.82 -6.38 -5.83
N ALA A 32 -7.80 -6.91 -5.09
CA ALA A 32 -8.26 -6.32 -3.83
C ALA A 32 -7.15 -6.28 -2.77
N MET A 33 -6.30 -7.31 -2.65
CA MET A 33 -5.18 -7.28 -1.70
C MET A 33 -4.12 -6.24 -2.05
N ALA A 34 -3.87 -6.01 -3.35
CA ALA A 34 -3.01 -4.91 -3.79
C ALA A 34 -3.63 -3.54 -3.43
N ALA A 35 -4.93 -3.36 -3.69
CA ALA A 35 -5.66 -2.14 -3.35
C ALA A 35 -5.69 -1.87 -1.84
N TYR A 36 -5.87 -2.91 -1.02
CA TYR A 36 -5.81 -2.83 0.44
C TYR A 36 -4.46 -2.27 0.92
N LYS A 37 -3.35 -2.77 0.36
CA LYS A 37 -2.00 -2.30 0.71
C LYS A 37 -1.83 -0.84 0.32
N ILE A 38 -2.21 -0.46 -0.91
CA ILE A 38 -2.12 0.92 -1.41
C ILE A 38 -2.90 1.88 -0.50
N ALA A 39 -4.16 1.57 -0.18
CA ALA A 39 -4.96 2.41 0.71
C ALA A 39 -4.39 2.47 2.13
N SER A 40 -3.83 1.36 2.63
CA SER A 40 -3.20 1.31 3.95
C SER A 40 -1.94 2.17 4.04
N ASP A 41 -1.11 2.18 3.01
CA ASP A 41 0.07 3.05 2.93
C ASP A 41 -0.35 4.52 2.88
N ILE A 42 -1.30 4.88 2.02
CA ILE A 42 -1.77 6.26 1.85
C ILE A 42 -2.32 6.81 3.17
N ARG A 43 -3.17 6.06 3.89
CA ARG A 43 -3.70 6.52 5.19
C ARG A 43 -2.62 6.62 6.28
N LEU A 44 -1.59 5.77 6.22
CA LEU A 44 -0.50 5.80 7.19
C LEU A 44 0.42 7.00 6.93
N LEU A 45 0.79 7.25 5.67
CA LEU A 45 1.55 8.42 5.25
C LEU A 45 0.79 9.73 5.53
N GLY A 46 -0.55 9.71 5.43
CA GLY A 46 -1.43 10.82 5.78
C GLY A 46 -1.79 10.93 7.27
N SER A 47 -1.25 10.07 8.15
CA SER A 47 -1.55 10.12 9.59
C SER A 47 -0.98 11.38 10.24
N GLY A 48 -1.76 12.06 11.10
CA GLY A 48 -1.32 13.32 11.72
C GLY A 48 -2.47 14.16 12.26
N PRO A 49 -2.38 15.51 12.22
CA PRO A 49 -1.35 16.31 11.54
C PRO A 49 -0.06 16.52 12.36
N ARG A 50 -0.06 16.21 13.67
CA ARG A 50 1.09 16.47 14.56
C ARG A 50 1.71 15.22 15.20
N SER A 51 0.94 14.14 15.32
CA SER A 51 1.34 12.93 16.06
C SER A 51 1.35 11.68 15.17
N GLY A 52 1.66 11.85 13.88
CA GLY A 52 1.77 10.78 12.89
C GLY A 52 2.94 11.00 11.92
N LEU A 53 2.92 10.32 10.78
CA LEU A 53 3.93 10.51 9.74
C LEU A 53 3.77 11.87 9.05
N GLY A 54 2.58 12.15 8.52
CA GLY A 54 2.21 13.44 7.91
C GLY A 54 2.98 13.76 6.63
N GLU A 55 3.47 12.75 5.92
CA GLU A 55 4.19 12.91 4.64
C GLU A 55 3.22 13.26 3.49
N LEU A 56 1.98 12.77 3.56
CA LEU A 56 0.93 13.13 2.62
C LEU A 56 -0.12 14.03 3.28
N ILE A 57 -0.62 14.98 2.50
CA ILE A 57 -1.80 15.79 2.82
C ILE A 57 -2.95 15.17 2.02
N LEU A 58 -3.94 14.66 2.75
CA LEU A 58 -5.11 14.01 2.17
C LEU A 58 -6.24 15.04 1.98
N PRO A 59 -7.05 14.93 0.91
CA PRO A 59 -8.18 15.83 0.70
C PRO A 59 -9.27 15.63 1.77
N GLU A 60 -9.94 16.72 2.13
CA GLU A 60 -11.06 16.73 3.06
C GLU A 60 -12.38 16.74 2.28
N ASN A 61 -13.10 15.61 2.28
CA ASN A 61 -14.42 15.50 1.64
C ASN A 61 -15.57 15.74 2.62
N GLU A 62 -15.38 15.36 3.90
CA GLU A 62 -16.39 15.44 4.94
C GLU A 62 -15.76 15.89 6.27
N PRO A 63 -16.53 16.55 7.18
CA PRO A 63 -16.08 16.78 8.54
C PRO A 63 -15.76 15.45 9.25
N GLY A 64 -14.50 15.25 9.67
CA GLY A 64 -14.04 13.97 10.21
C GLY A 64 -14.43 13.70 11.67
N SER A 65 -15.01 14.65 12.38
CA SER A 65 -15.52 14.43 13.75
C SER A 65 -16.57 15.45 14.14
N SER A 66 -17.61 14.97 14.83
CA SER A 66 -18.65 15.81 15.42
C SER A 66 -18.17 16.69 16.59
N ILE A 67 -17.02 16.35 17.22
CA ILE A 67 -16.51 17.03 18.42
C ILE A 67 -15.11 17.64 18.24
N MET A 68 -14.38 17.27 17.19
CA MET A 68 -13.04 17.78 16.90
C MET A 68 -13.05 18.62 15.60
N PRO A 69 -13.32 19.94 15.68
CA PRO A 69 -13.25 20.84 14.53
C PRO A 69 -11.91 20.74 13.81
N GLY A 70 -11.94 20.63 12.48
CA GLY A 70 -10.74 20.53 11.63
C GLY A 70 -10.06 19.16 11.61
N LYS A 71 -10.64 18.12 12.24
CA LYS A 71 -10.17 16.74 12.07
C LYS A 71 -10.64 16.19 10.73
N VAL A 72 -9.70 15.72 9.92
CA VAL A 72 -9.95 15.03 8.65
C VAL A 72 -9.58 13.56 8.80
N ASN A 73 -10.47 12.65 8.41
CA ASN A 73 -10.20 11.21 8.41
C ASN A 73 -10.01 10.70 6.97
N PRO A 74 -9.20 9.65 6.77
CA PRO A 74 -8.99 9.04 5.46
C PRO A 74 -10.17 8.11 5.06
N THR A 75 -11.40 8.63 5.01
CA THR A 75 -12.65 7.87 4.85
C THR A 75 -12.67 6.99 3.60
N GLN A 76 -12.09 7.45 2.49
CA GLN A 76 -11.99 6.66 1.26
C GLN A 76 -11.04 5.45 1.41
N ALA A 77 -9.93 5.61 2.13
CA ALA A 77 -9.03 4.48 2.43
C ALA A 77 -9.71 3.48 3.39
N GLU A 78 -10.51 3.99 4.35
CA GLU A 78 -11.31 3.14 5.23
C GLU A 78 -12.32 2.30 4.45
N ALA A 79 -13.06 2.90 3.50
CA ALA A 79 -13.99 2.20 2.62
C ALA A 79 -13.28 1.14 1.75
N MET A 80 -12.16 1.51 1.11
CA MET A 80 -11.33 0.58 0.32
C MET A 80 -10.92 -0.64 1.14
N THR A 81 -10.39 -0.44 2.35
CA THR A 81 -9.93 -1.55 3.20
C THR A 81 -11.07 -2.47 3.65
N GLN A 82 -12.27 -1.93 3.93
CA GLN A 82 -13.45 -2.72 4.27
C GLN A 82 -13.95 -3.55 3.09
N VAL A 83 -14.03 -2.95 1.89
CA VAL A 83 -14.40 -3.67 0.66
C VAL A 83 -13.42 -4.80 0.36
N CYS A 84 -12.12 -4.55 0.49
CA CYS A 84 -11.11 -5.58 0.25
C CYS A 84 -11.23 -6.76 1.23
N ALA A 85 -11.53 -6.50 2.50
CA ALA A 85 -11.79 -7.56 3.48
C ALA A 85 -13.05 -8.37 3.13
N HIS A 86 -14.09 -7.70 2.64
CA HIS A 86 -15.33 -8.37 2.18
C HIS A 86 -15.07 -9.25 0.96
N ILE A 87 -14.30 -8.78 -0.02
CA ILE A 87 -13.90 -9.55 -1.20
C ILE A 87 -13.10 -10.80 -0.83
N LEU A 88 -12.20 -10.70 0.17
CA LEU A 88 -11.47 -11.86 0.67
C LEU A 88 -12.41 -12.94 1.25
N GLY A 89 -13.45 -12.53 1.99
CA GLY A 89 -14.49 -13.44 2.48
C GLY A 89 -15.28 -14.09 1.35
N ASN A 90 -15.68 -13.31 0.34
CA ASN A 90 -16.36 -13.81 -0.85
C ASN A 90 -15.51 -14.84 -1.61
N ASP A 91 -14.21 -14.61 -1.76
CA ASP A 91 -13.29 -15.54 -2.41
C ASP A 91 -13.17 -16.88 -1.68
N ALA A 92 -13.12 -16.84 -0.35
CA ALA A 92 -13.10 -18.05 0.46
C ALA A 92 -14.40 -18.87 0.27
N ALA A 93 -15.56 -18.19 0.25
CA ALA A 93 -16.85 -18.83 0.01
C ALA A 93 -16.94 -19.45 -1.40
N ILE A 94 -16.51 -18.71 -2.43
CA ILE A 94 -16.50 -19.19 -3.83
C ILE A 94 -15.53 -20.37 -4.00
N SER A 95 -14.34 -20.28 -3.42
CA SER A 95 -13.33 -21.35 -3.48
C SER A 95 -13.84 -22.64 -2.84
N PHE A 96 -14.47 -22.54 -1.67
CA PHE A 96 -15.10 -23.68 -1.03
C PHE A 96 -16.22 -24.25 -1.91
N ALA A 97 -17.14 -23.42 -2.39
CA ALA A 97 -18.26 -23.83 -3.24
C ALA A 97 -17.83 -24.55 -4.54
N GLY A 98 -16.74 -24.09 -5.15
CA GLY A 98 -16.17 -24.72 -6.35
C GLY A 98 -15.79 -26.18 -6.12
N SER A 99 -15.40 -26.55 -4.89
CA SER A 99 -15.05 -27.92 -4.53
C SER A 99 -16.25 -28.84 -4.24
N GLN A 100 -17.47 -28.31 -4.14
CA GLN A 100 -18.66 -29.03 -3.64
C GLN A 100 -19.55 -29.60 -4.76
N GLY A 101 -19.05 -29.68 -6.00
CA GLY A 101 -19.75 -30.37 -7.09
C GLY A 101 -19.91 -31.86 -6.80
N HIS A 102 -21.09 -32.41 -7.08
CA HIS A 102 -21.35 -33.85 -6.96
C HIS A 102 -21.76 -34.41 -8.32
N PHE A 103 -20.91 -35.27 -8.87
CA PHE A 103 -21.11 -35.90 -10.18
C PHE A 103 -21.34 -34.87 -11.29
N GLU A 104 -22.49 -34.87 -11.96
CA GLU A 104 -22.72 -34.08 -13.17
C GLU A 104 -23.09 -32.60 -12.93
N LEU A 105 -23.26 -32.17 -11.67
CA LEU A 105 -23.74 -30.81 -11.39
C LEU A 105 -23.17 -30.21 -10.10
N ASN A 106 -22.61 -29.00 -10.22
CA ASN A 106 -22.46 -28.12 -9.07
C ASN A 106 -23.79 -27.37 -8.83
N VAL A 107 -24.31 -27.41 -7.60
CA VAL A 107 -25.58 -26.80 -7.21
C VAL A 107 -25.42 -25.51 -6.40
N TYR A 108 -24.18 -25.05 -6.20
CA TYR A 108 -23.86 -23.84 -5.44
C TYR A 108 -23.88 -22.56 -6.31
N ASN A 109 -24.31 -22.67 -7.56
CA ASN A 109 -24.23 -21.64 -8.61
C ASN A 109 -24.81 -20.28 -8.19
N PRO A 110 -25.98 -20.19 -7.53
CA PRO A 110 -26.55 -18.91 -7.15
C PRO A 110 -25.65 -18.12 -6.18
N MET A 111 -25.05 -18.80 -5.21
CA MET A 111 -24.16 -18.18 -4.24
C MET A 111 -22.83 -17.78 -4.90
N MET A 112 -22.25 -18.64 -5.74
CA MET A 112 -21.00 -18.32 -6.43
C MET A 112 -21.17 -17.10 -7.34
N ALA A 113 -22.27 -17.06 -8.10
CA ALA A 113 -22.58 -15.93 -8.98
C ALA A 113 -22.82 -14.64 -8.19
N TYR A 114 -23.59 -14.71 -7.10
CA TYR A 114 -23.85 -13.55 -6.25
C TYR A 114 -22.56 -12.95 -5.67
N ASN A 115 -21.72 -13.78 -5.03
CA ASN A 115 -20.47 -13.32 -4.43
C ASN A 115 -19.49 -12.77 -5.48
N LEU A 116 -19.42 -13.41 -6.66
CA LEU A 116 -18.53 -12.97 -7.73
C LEU A 116 -18.96 -11.61 -8.29
N LEU A 117 -20.25 -11.45 -8.61
CA LEU A 117 -20.80 -10.20 -9.13
C LEU A 117 -20.71 -9.07 -8.08
N GLN A 118 -20.99 -9.38 -6.82
CA GLN A 118 -20.84 -8.41 -5.73
C GLN A 118 -19.39 -7.95 -5.59
N SER A 119 -18.41 -8.88 -5.63
CA SER A 119 -17.00 -8.52 -5.56
C SER A 119 -16.54 -7.67 -6.74
N MET A 120 -17.03 -7.94 -7.95
CA MET A 120 -16.75 -7.10 -9.14
C MET A 120 -17.30 -5.68 -8.97
N GLN A 121 -18.56 -5.56 -8.55
CA GLN A 121 -19.22 -4.27 -8.35
C GLN A 121 -18.53 -3.46 -7.26
N LEU A 122 -18.33 -4.05 -6.08
CA LEU A 122 -17.70 -3.37 -4.94
C LEU A 122 -16.28 -2.89 -5.28
N LEU A 123 -15.48 -3.72 -5.96
CA LEU A 123 -14.11 -3.34 -6.34
C LEU A 123 -14.11 -2.18 -7.34
N GLY A 124 -15.00 -2.20 -8.34
CA GLY A 124 -15.14 -1.11 -9.30
C GLY A 124 -15.56 0.19 -8.61
N ASP A 125 -16.66 0.17 -7.87
CA ASP A 125 -17.21 1.36 -7.20
C ASP A 125 -16.22 1.99 -6.22
N VAL A 126 -15.52 1.16 -5.43
CA VAL A 126 -14.55 1.67 -4.46
C VAL A 126 -13.28 2.17 -5.11
N ALA A 127 -12.86 1.59 -6.24
CA ALA A 127 -11.71 2.08 -6.99
C ALA A 127 -11.98 3.46 -7.60
N ASP A 128 -13.16 3.66 -8.19
CA ASP A 128 -13.58 4.94 -8.74
C ASP A 128 -13.71 5.99 -7.62
N SER A 129 -14.43 5.66 -6.54
CA SER A 129 -14.59 6.57 -5.39
C SER A 129 -13.25 6.94 -4.74
N PHE A 130 -12.36 5.96 -4.53
CA PHE A 130 -11.04 6.20 -3.97
C PHE A 130 -10.18 7.09 -4.88
N THR A 131 -10.26 6.87 -6.19
CA THR A 131 -9.51 7.66 -7.18
C THR A 131 -10.01 9.10 -7.18
N GLU A 132 -11.31 9.31 -7.33
CA GLU A 132 -11.91 10.62 -7.49
C GLU A 132 -11.85 11.46 -6.22
N ARG A 133 -12.12 10.84 -5.08
CA ARG A 133 -12.33 11.55 -3.81
C ARG A 133 -11.10 11.54 -2.90
N MET A 134 -10.06 10.78 -3.23
CA MET A 134 -8.82 10.79 -2.45
C MET A 134 -7.60 10.92 -3.34
N LEU A 135 -7.37 9.96 -4.23
CA LEU A 135 -6.09 9.83 -4.95
C LEU A 135 -5.73 11.10 -5.75
N MET A 136 -6.69 11.67 -6.49
CA MET A 136 -6.46 12.86 -7.32
C MET A 136 -6.14 14.13 -6.51
N GLY A 137 -6.51 14.17 -5.22
CA GLY A 137 -6.31 15.32 -4.34
C GLY A 137 -5.15 15.18 -3.36
N ILE A 138 -4.33 14.11 -3.46
CA ILE A 138 -3.19 13.92 -2.57
C ILE A 138 -2.09 14.93 -2.91
N GLU A 139 -1.58 15.60 -1.88
CA GLU A 139 -0.39 16.45 -1.98
C GLU A 139 0.75 15.93 -1.09
N ALA A 140 1.99 16.17 -1.51
CA ALA A 140 3.16 15.87 -0.70
C ALA A 140 3.42 16.99 0.31
N ASN A 141 3.59 16.65 1.58
CA ASN A 141 4.06 17.58 2.60
C ASN A 141 5.58 17.73 2.50
N ALA A 142 6.06 18.45 1.49
CA ALA A 142 7.48 18.58 1.19
C ALA A 142 8.33 19.03 2.41
N PRO A 143 7.91 20.00 3.25
CA PRO A 143 8.66 20.35 4.46
C PRO A 143 8.80 19.19 5.45
N ARG A 144 7.75 18.38 5.64
CA ARG A 144 7.79 17.22 6.54
C ARG A 144 8.68 16.11 5.99
N ILE A 145 8.55 15.82 4.70
CA ILE A 145 9.36 14.81 4.00
C ILE A 145 10.85 15.18 4.07
N ASP A 146 11.20 16.43 3.75
CA ASP A 146 12.59 16.92 3.81
C ASP A 146 13.18 16.81 5.23
N LYS A 147 12.39 17.18 6.25
CA LYS A 147 12.79 17.02 7.64
C LYS A 147 13.08 15.56 7.99
N LEU A 148 12.15 14.64 7.70
CA LEU A 148 12.30 13.22 8.02
C LEU A 148 13.50 12.59 7.28
N MET A 149 13.71 12.99 6.03
CA MET A 149 14.85 12.54 5.23
C MET A 149 16.17 12.96 5.88
N LYS A 150 16.31 14.24 6.30
CA LYS A 150 17.52 14.77 6.93
C LYS A 150 17.77 14.19 8.33
N GLU A 151 16.72 13.84 9.06
CA GLU A 151 16.80 13.20 10.37
C GLU A 151 17.07 11.68 10.28
N SER A 152 16.95 11.09 9.09
CA SER A 152 17.14 9.65 8.89
C SER A 152 18.60 9.22 9.08
N LEU A 153 18.79 8.18 9.90
CA LEU A 153 20.10 7.56 10.09
C LEU A 153 20.48 6.59 8.96
N MET A 154 19.59 6.33 7.99
CA MET A 154 19.86 5.39 6.90
C MET A 154 20.71 5.99 5.78
N LEU A 155 20.81 7.33 5.71
CA LEU A 155 21.72 8.02 4.79
C LEU A 155 23.21 7.71 5.07
N VAL A 156 23.51 7.14 6.25
CA VAL A 156 24.86 6.71 6.65
C VAL A 156 25.48 5.71 5.67
N THR A 157 24.65 4.99 4.90
CA THR A 157 25.10 4.06 3.87
C THR A 157 25.95 4.73 2.80
N ALA A 158 25.69 6.01 2.49
CA ALA A 158 26.51 6.80 1.57
C ALA A 158 27.94 7.03 2.09
N LEU A 159 28.16 6.98 3.41
CA LEU A 159 29.50 7.11 4.00
C LEU A 159 30.32 5.82 3.89
N ALA A 160 29.70 4.65 3.75
CA ALA A 160 30.40 3.37 3.81
C ALA A 160 31.53 3.22 2.77
N PRO A 161 31.41 3.70 1.51
CA PRO A 161 32.52 3.71 0.56
C PRO A 161 33.69 4.60 0.96
N THR A 162 33.45 5.66 1.74
CA THR A 162 34.46 6.64 2.14
C THR A 162 35.17 6.25 3.43
N ILE A 163 34.43 5.77 4.43
CA ILE A 163 34.97 5.52 5.78
C ILE A 163 34.94 4.05 6.20
N GLY A 164 34.41 3.16 5.36
CA GLY A 164 34.22 1.74 5.67
C GLY A 164 32.94 1.47 6.48
N TYR A 165 32.45 0.23 6.38
CA TYR A 165 31.19 -0.21 6.99
C TYR A 165 31.16 -0.07 8.52
N ASP A 166 32.26 -0.44 9.19
CA ASP A 166 32.33 -0.42 10.67
C ASP A 166 32.27 1.00 11.22
N ASN A 167 32.95 1.95 10.57
CA ASN A 167 32.92 3.35 10.96
C ASN A 167 31.56 3.98 10.67
N ALA A 168 30.95 3.71 9.50
CA ALA A 168 29.58 4.13 9.19
C ALA A 168 28.57 3.60 10.24
N THR A 169 28.68 2.32 10.61
CA THR A 169 27.87 1.71 11.67
C THR A 169 28.05 2.43 13.02
N LYS A 170 29.29 2.79 13.36
CA LYS A 170 29.60 3.53 14.58
C LYS A 170 28.98 4.93 14.59
N VAL A 171 29.01 5.65 13.45
CA VAL A 171 28.33 6.95 13.30
C VAL A 171 26.85 6.82 13.59
N ALA A 172 26.15 5.91 12.91
CA ALA A 172 24.70 5.75 13.08
C ALA A 172 24.30 5.34 14.51
N LYS A 173 25.03 4.41 15.13
CA LYS A 173 24.76 3.99 16.52
C LYS A 173 24.98 5.13 17.51
N THR A 174 26.01 5.93 17.31
CA THR A 174 26.32 7.07 18.19
C THR A 174 25.29 8.18 18.01
N ALA A 175 24.90 8.49 16.78
CA ALA A 175 23.86 9.46 16.45
C ALA A 175 22.52 9.09 17.10
N HIS A 176 22.12 7.82 16.98
CA HIS A 176 20.90 7.33 17.63
C HIS A 176 20.96 7.46 19.15
N LYS A 177 22.09 7.09 19.76
CA LYS A 177 22.28 7.14 21.21
C LYS A 177 22.25 8.58 21.75
N ASN A 178 22.82 9.51 21.01
CA ASN A 178 22.98 10.90 21.44
C ASN A 178 21.81 11.80 21.00
N GLY A 179 20.96 11.33 20.09
CA GLY A 179 19.88 12.14 19.52
C GLY A 179 20.39 13.24 18.57
N THR A 180 21.55 13.02 17.96
CA THR A 180 22.24 13.94 17.04
C THR A 180 22.09 13.47 15.59
N THR A 181 22.45 14.33 14.65
CA THR A 181 22.44 14.01 13.22
C THR A 181 23.66 13.20 12.81
N LEU A 182 23.57 12.51 11.67
CA LEU A 182 24.72 11.81 11.09
C LEU A 182 25.89 12.76 10.81
N ARG A 183 25.61 13.98 10.36
CA ARG A 183 26.63 14.99 10.03
C ARG A 183 27.41 15.39 11.28
N GLU A 184 26.71 15.70 12.37
CA GLU A 184 27.32 16.06 13.65
C GLU A 184 28.24 14.95 14.17
N GLU A 185 27.76 13.70 14.16
CA GLU A 185 28.55 12.58 14.69
C GLU A 185 29.70 12.16 13.79
N ALA A 186 29.53 12.21 12.47
CA ALA A 186 30.61 11.87 11.54
C ALA A 186 31.80 12.84 11.67
N ILE A 187 31.50 14.12 11.93
CA ILE A 187 32.50 15.16 12.21
C ILE A 187 33.08 14.99 13.61
N ALA A 188 32.24 14.81 14.64
CA ALA A 188 32.69 14.67 16.03
C ALA A 188 33.60 13.45 16.25
N LEU A 189 33.32 12.34 15.54
CA LEU A 189 34.16 11.13 15.57
C LEU A 189 35.42 11.25 14.71
N GLY A 190 35.58 12.34 13.95
CA GLY A 190 36.76 12.61 13.12
C GLY A 190 36.85 11.73 11.87
N PHE A 191 35.74 11.17 11.40
CA PHE A 191 35.74 10.30 10.22
C PHE A 191 35.66 11.07 8.91
N VAL A 192 34.96 12.21 8.88
CA VAL A 192 34.91 13.15 7.75
C VAL A 192 34.76 14.58 8.27
N ASP A 193 35.11 15.57 7.46
CA ASP A 193 34.72 16.96 7.69
C ASP A 193 33.34 17.27 7.11
N GLY A 194 32.86 18.50 7.33
CA GLY A 194 31.54 18.93 6.86
C GLY A 194 31.43 18.95 5.33
N GLU A 195 32.46 19.41 4.63
CA GLU A 195 32.47 19.48 3.16
C GLU A 195 32.42 18.08 2.54
N THR A 196 33.20 17.15 3.07
CA THR A 196 33.21 15.75 2.64
C THR A 196 31.87 15.08 2.92
N PHE A 197 31.27 15.31 4.10
CA PHE A 197 29.94 14.79 4.40
C PHE A 197 28.91 15.28 3.38
N ASP A 198 28.87 16.59 3.15
CA ASP A 198 27.90 17.24 2.25
C ASP A 198 28.13 16.84 0.79
N ALA A 199 29.37 16.50 0.40
CA ALA A 199 29.69 16.01 -0.94
C ALA A 199 29.28 14.53 -1.16
N VAL A 200 29.35 13.71 -0.11
CA VAL A 200 29.12 12.26 -0.20
C VAL A 200 27.67 11.89 0.09
N VAL A 201 27.05 12.53 1.07
CA VAL A 201 25.68 12.25 1.51
C VAL A 201 24.71 13.15 0.73
N ARG A 202 24.40 12.74 -0.51
CA ARG A 202 23.54 13.45 -1.45
C ARG A 202 22.27 12.62 -1.73
N PRO A 203 21.16 12.83 -0.99
CA PRO A 203 19.93 12.06 -1.14
C PRO A 203 19.40 12.00 -2.58
N GLU A 204 19.57 13.07 -3.35
CA GLU A 204 19.21 13.15 -4.78
C GLU A 204 19.99 12.18 -5.66
N ASP A 205 21.19 11.74 -5.23
CA ASP A 205 22.04 10.77 -5.93
C ASP A 205 21.86 9.34 -5.37
N MET A 206 20.99 9.14 -4.36
CA MET A 206 20.76 7.86 -3.66
C MET A 206 19.48 7.15 -4.09
N ILE A 207 18.89 7.54 -5.23
CA ILE A 207 17.60 7.04 -5.72
C ILE A 207 17.73 5.98 -6.84
N GLY A 208 18.96 5.53 -7.15
CA GLY A 208 19.23 4.51 -8.17
C GLY A 208 20.71 4.13 -8.24
N PRO A 209 21.07 3.07 -8.99
CA PRO A 209 22.47 2.74 -9.25
C PRO A 209 23.16 3.85 -10.08
N LYS A 210 24.48 4.00 -9.86
CA LYS A 210 25.35 4.83 -10.70
C LYS A 210 25.83 4.05 -11.92
#